data_AF-A0A5J4U7V4-F1
#
_entry.id   AF-A0A5J4U7V4-F1
#
_cell.length_a   1.000
_cell.length_b   1.000
_cell.length_c   1.000
_cell.angle_alpha   90.00
_cell.angle_beta   90.00
_cell.angle_gamma   90.00
#
_symmetry.space_group_name_H-M   'P 1'
#
loop_
_entity.id
_entity.type
_entity.pdbx_description
1 polymer ?
#
loop_
_entity_poly.entity_id
_entity_poly.type
_entity_poly.pdbx_seq_one_letter_code
_entity_poly.pdbx_strand_id
1 'polypeptide(L)'
;MITVGDSYQTDTFVGNVFFEMQQTDKAIQDPITKIDEQKSVFLIFFSGEQARSRILRLYSSFNSSVYPYPETQEEHRKNLDEIEYRLLTIYTVQAAALEQRKEKLNQIQKSLKGWMQFIQREQAIYEVLNRFRDDQYAQCLIGEGWLPVCSVPLVQKRLSELSQNSSSQLGIVMNILRIKKNPPSFIRRTKFSETIQEVVDSYGVANYREVNPALLSLFTFP
;
A
#
# COMPACT_ATOMS: atom_id res chain seq x y z
N MET A 1 29.35 -7.59 35.44
CA MET A 1 28.66 -7.52 34.13
C MET A 1 27.25 -7.01 34.37
N ILE A 2 26.72 -6.18 33.45
CA ILE A 2 25.33 -5.71 33.52
C ILE A 2 24.51 -6.52 32.52
N THR A 3 23.40 -7.06 32.98
CA THR A 3 22.49 -7.90 32.20
C THR A 3 21.08 -7.36 32.32
N VAL A 4 20.36 -7.40 31.21
CA VAL A 4 18.98 -6.90 31.12
C VAL A 4 18.06 -8.09 30.81
N GLY A 5 17.08 -8.34 31.68
CA GLY A 5 16.19 -9.51 31.57
C GLY A 5 15.08 -9.56 32.62
N ASP A 6 14.24 -10.60 32.53
CA ASP A 6 13.07 -10.79 33.40
C ASP A 6 13.45 -11.30 34.80
N SER A 7 12.63 -10.93 35.80
CA SER A 7 12.89 -11.05 37.24
C SER A 7 12.94 -12.46 37.85
N TYR A 8 12.88 -13.53 37.04
CA TYR A 8 12.48 -14.88 37.53
C TYR A 8 13.62 -15.88 37.80
N GLN A 9 14.90 -15.48 37.89
CA GLN A 9 16.00 -16.45 37.78
C GLN A 9 17.12 -16.32 38.82
N THR A 10 16.79 -16.48 40.11
CA THR A 10 17.76 -16.38 41.23
C THR A 10 18.30 -17.70 41.79
N ASP A 11 17.82 -18.87 41.37
CA ASP A 11 18.00 -20.11 42.18
C ASP A 11 19.16 -21.05 41.77
N THR A 12 20.02 -20.69 40.82
CA THR A 12 21.05 -21.62 40.29
C THR A 12 22.49 -21.37 40.74
N PHE A 13 22.78 -20.31 41.51
CA PHE A 13 24.16 -19.99 41.89
C PHE A 13 24.44 -20.23 43.38
N VAL A 14 25.04 -21.37 43.68
CA VAL A 14 25.49 -21.70 45.04
C VAL A 14 26.79 -20.94 45.36
N GLY A 15 26.70 -19.93 46.24
CA GLY A 15 27.73 -19.59 47.22
C GLY A 15 28.84 -18.59 46.86
N ASN A 16 29.01 -18.12 45.61
CA ASN A 16 30.13 -17.22 45.23
C ASN A 16 29.76 -16.10 44.24
N VAL A 17 28.48 -15.73 44.17
CA VAL A 17 27.98 -14.71 43.25
C VAL A 17 27.17 -13.67 44.03
N PHE A 18 27.54 -12.39 43.94
CA PHE A 18 26.75 -11.30 44.49
C PHE A 18 25.90 -10.69 43.37
N PHE A 19 24.61 -10.48 43.65
CA PHE A 19 23.60 -10.07 42.69
C PHE A 19 22.90 -8.81 43.21
N GLU A 20 22.90 -7.76 42.40
CA GLU A 20 22.16 -6.53 42.67
C GLU A 20 21.22 -6.25 41.51
N MET A 21 19.95 -5.96 41.78
CA MET A 21 18.92 -5.78 40.77
C MET A 21 18.23 -4.43 40.93
N GLN A 22 18.02 -3.76 39.81
CA GLN A 22 17.27 -2.52 39.72
C GLN A 22 16.27 -2.63 38.57
N GLN A 23 14.99 -2.42 38.89
CA GLN A 23 13.96 -2.30 37.86
C GLN A 23 14.08 -0.94 37.15
N THR A 24 13.87 -0.95 35.84
CA THR A 24 13.89 0.29 35.06
C THR A 24 12.55 0.99 35.15
N ASP A 25 12.54 2.31 35.39
CA ASP A 25 11.31 3.08 35.57
C ASP A 25 10.46 3.18 34.28
N LYS A 26 11.08 2.99 33.11
CA LYS A 26 10.44 3.10 31.80
C LYS A 26 10.54 1.79 31.05
N ALA A 27 9.45 1.39 30.39
CA ALA A 27 9.46 0.29 29.44
C ALA A 27 10.39 0.63 28.27
N ILE A 28 11.21 -0.35 27.87
CA ILE A 28 12.19 -0.21 26.79
C ILE A 28 11.66 -0.97 25.59
N GLN A 29 11.60 -0.32 24.44
CA GLN A 29 11.20 -0.96 23.20
C GLN A 29 12.25 -2.00 22.79
N ASP A 30 11.82 -3.25 22.64
CA ASP A 30 12.73 -4.28 22.15
C ASP A 30 13.03 -4.07 20.66
N PRO A 31 14.31 -4.07 20.22
CA PRO A 31 14.67 -3.78 18.84
C PRO A 31 14.15 -4.82 17.83
N ILE A 32 13.77 -6.03 18.29
CA ILE A 32 13.31 -7.12 17.43
C ILE A 32 11.78 -7.18 17.42
N THR A 33 11.14 -7.23 18.59
CA THR A 33 9.68 -7.36 18.67
C THR A 33 8.96 -6.02 18.50
N LYS A 34 9.66 -4.89 18.71
CA LYS A 34 9.11 -3.53 18.75
C LYS A 34 8.02 -3.32 19.80
N ILE A 35 7.94 -4.21 20.78
CA ILE A 35 7.02 -4.14 21.92
C ILE A 35 7.76 -3.43 23.07
N ASP A 36 7.04 -2.56 23.77
CA ASP A 36 7.55 -1.92 24.98
C ASP A 36 7.44 -2.91 26.14
N GLU A 37 8.58 -3.39 26.60
CA GLU A 37 8.67 -4.36 27.69
C GLU A 37 9.32 -3.71 28.91
N GLN A 38 8.81 -4.04 30.10
CA GLN A 38 9.47 -3.66 31.33
C GLN A 38 10.68 -4.55 31.54
N LYS A 39 11.85 -3.98 31.25
CA LYS A 39 13.12 -4.68 31.45
C LYS A 39 13.66 -4.37 32.84
N SER A 40 14.37 -5.31 33.44
CA SER A 40 15.10 -5.10 34.69
C SER A 40 16.60 -5.20 34.44
N VAL A 41 17.37 -4.35 35.10
CA VAL A 41 18.83 -4.32 35.00
C VAL A 41 19.40 -4.97 36.25
N PHE A 42 20.38 -5.84 36.10
CA PHE A 42 21.06 -6.44 37.25
C PHE A 42 22.56 -6.53 37.04
N LEU A 43 23.29 -6.40 38.15
CA LEU A 43 24.74 -6.43 38.23
C LEU A 43 25.16 -7.73 38.92
N ILE A 44 26.04 -8.48 38.25
CA ILE A 44 26.57 -9.73 38.77
C ILE A 44 28.06 -9.57 39.05
N PHE A 45 28.44 -9.78 40.31
CA PHE A 45 29.83 -9.94 40.74
C PHE A 45 30.13 -11.42 40.91
N PHE A 46 31.22 -11.88 40.29
CA PHE A 46 31.68 -13.25 40.37
C PHE A 46 33.21 -13.26 40.45
N SER A 47 33.76 -14.27 41.12
CA SER A 47 35.20 -14.52 41.16
C SER A 47 35.53 -15.80 40.40
N GLY A 48 36.50 -15.73 39.48
CA GLY A 48 36.97 -16.86 38.67
C GLY A 48 36.41 -16.93 37.24
N GLU A 49 37.26 -17.32 36.30
CA GLU A 49 36.95 -17.37 34.85
C GLU A 49 35.93 -18.48 34.48
N GLN A 50 35.93 -19.58 35.24
CA GLN A 50 34.93 -20.65 35.06
C GLN A 50 33.51 -20.18 35.38
N ALA A 51 33.34 -19.29 36.36
CA ALA A 51 32.04 -18.70 36.67
C ALA A 51 31.57 -17.77 35.54
N ARG A 52 32.48 -16.94 35.00
CA ARG A 52 32.21 -16.04 33.86
C ARG A 52 31.62 -16.78 32.66
N SER A 53 32.29 -17.86 32.23
CA SER A 53 31.88 -18.62 31.04
C SER A 53 30.54 -19.34 31.24
N ARG A 54 30.25 -19.85 32.44
CA ARG A 54 28.94 -20.44 32.77
C ARG A 54 27.83 -19.39 32.75
N ILE A 55 28.06 -18.23 33.36
CA ILE A 55 27.11 -17.11 33.40
C ILE A 55 26.80 -16.62 31.98
N LEU A 56 27.82 -16.39 31.14
CA LEU A 56 27.62 -15.95 29.76
C LEU A 56 26.81 -16.97 28.93
N ARG A 57 27.04 -18.28 29.10
CA ARG A 57 26.27 -19.33 28.41
C ARG A 57 24.81 -19.40 28.87
N LEU A 58 24.55 -19.19 30.15
CA LEU A 58 23.18 -19.14 30.67
C LEU A 58 22.45 -17.94 30.07
N TYR A 59 22.99 -16.73 30.18
CA TYR A 59 22.33 -15.51 29.69
C TYR A 59 22.23 -15.43 28.16
N SER A 60 23.17 -16.01 27.41
CA SER A 60 23.02 -16.15 25.95
C SER A 60 21.83 -17.05 25.57
N SER A 61 21.46 -17.99 26.44
CA SER A 61 20.31 -18.90 26.21
C SER A 61 18.97 -18.23 26.55
N PHE A 62 18.97 -17.17 27.36
CA PHE A 62 17.76 -16.45 27.81
C PHE A 62 17.52 -15.15 27.04
N ASN A 63 18.12 -14.99 25.86
CA ASN A 63 17.97 -13.80 25.00
C ASN A 63 18.28 -12.47 25.73
N SER A 64 19.13 -12.51 26.76
CA SER A 64 19.47 -11.35 27.58
C SER A 64 20.67 -10.61 26.98
N SER A 65 20.58 -9.29 26.87
CA SER A 65 21.71 -8.46 26.43
C SER A 65 22.69 -8.26 27.58
N VAL A 66 23.93 -8.73 27.40
CA VAL A 66 25.02 -8.58 28.37
C VAL A 66 25.94 -7.44 27.93
N TYR A 67 26.15 -6.46 28.81
CA TYR A 67 27.05 -5.33 28.55
C TYR A 67 28.31 -5.41 29.41
N PRO A 68 29.50 -5.17 28.82
CA PRO A 68 30.74 -5.06 29.59
C PRO A 68 30.67 -3.83 30.50
N TYR A 69 31.05 -4.01 31.76
CA TYR A 69 31.15 -2.91 32.73
C TYR A 69 32.65 -2.59 32.92
N PRO A 70 33.06 -1.32 32.80
CA PRO A 70 34.46 -0.92 32.91
C PRO A 70 34.97 -1.05 34.36
N GLU A 71 36.23 -1.41 34.50
CA GLU A 71 36.85 -1.65 35.82
C GLU A 71 37.39 -0.36 36.45
N THR A 72 37.62 0.68 35.65
CA THR A 72 38.12 1.99 36.11
C THR A 72 37.12 3.12 35.87
N GLN A 73 37.12 4.11 36.78
CA GLN A 73 36.23 5.27 36.69
C GLN A 73 36.53 6.16 35.46
N GLU A 74 37.79 6.22 35.03
CA GLU A 74 38.20 6.97 33.84
C GLU A 74 37.67 6.34 32.55
N GLU A 75 37.73 5.00 32.44
CA GLU A 75 37.18 4.26 31.31
C GLU A 75 35.64 4.35 31.27
N HIS A 76 34.99 4.33 32.44
CA HIS A 76 33.56 4.57 32.54
C HIS A 76 33.14 5.94 32.00
N ARG A 77 33.87 7.00 32.34
CA ARG A 77 33.59 8.35 31.80
C ARG A 77 33.78 8.41 30.29
N LYS A 78 34.88 7.84 29.76
CA LYS A 78 35.13 7.81 28.31
C LYS A 78 34.03 7.05 27.56
N ASN A 79 33.59 5.91 28.08
CA ASN A 79 32.52 5.11 27.48
C ASN A 79 31.18 5.85 27.48
N LEU A 80 30.86 6.58 28.55
CA LEU A 80 29.65 7.41 28.60
C LEU A 80 29.69 8.54 27.57
N ASP A 81 30.79 9.28 27.48
CA ASP A 81 30.96 10.37 26.52
C ASP A 81 30.86 9.83 25.07
N GLU A 82 31.43 8.66 24.79
CA GLU A 82 31.33 8.01 23.49
C GLU A 82 29.89 7.58 23.16
N ILE A 83 29.17 6.98 24.12
CA ILE A 83 27.78 6.56 23.95
C ILE A 83 26.89 7.79 23.68
N GLU A 84 27.09 8.89 24.40
CA GLU A 84 26.35 10.13 24.21
C GLU A 84 26.59 10.70 22.80
N TYR A 85 27.85 10.75 22.35
CA TYR A 85 28.19 11.18 20.99
C TYR A 85 27.57 10.28 19.92
N ARG A 86 27.64 8.95 20.09
CA ARG A 86 27.04 7.99 19.15
C ARG A 86 25.52 8.16 19.09
N LEU A 87 24.87 8.34 20.24
CA LEU A 87 23.43 8.54 20.34
C LEU A 87 23.00 9.85 19.65
N LEU A 88 23.73 10.95 19.84
CA LEU A 88 23.51 12.19 19.12
C LEU A 88 23.66 12.01 17.60
N THR A 89 24.70 11.30 17.18
CA THR A 89 24.95 10.98 15.76
C THR A 89 23.80 10.16 15.16
N ILE A 90 23.29 9.16 15.88
CA ILE A 90 22.16 8.35 15.41
C ILE A 90 20.92 9.21 15.25
N TYR A 91 20.63 10.10 16.20
CA TYR A 91 19.46 10.99 16.11
C TYR A 91 19.52 11.93 14.93
N THR A 92 20.69 12.52 14.63
CA THR A 92 20.83 13.43 13.47
C THR A 92 20.66 12.68 12.15
N VAL A 93 21.26 11.49 12.02
CA VAL A 93 21.11 10.64 10.82
C VAL A 93 19.67 10.18 10.65
N GLN A 94 18.99 9.79 11.74
CA GLN A 94 17.60 9.38 11.70
C GLN A 94 16.69 10.53 11.27
N ALA A 95 16.89 11.74 11.81
CA ALA A 95 16.13 12.92 11.43
C ALA A 95 16.30 13.25 9.94
N ALA A 96 17.55 13.26 9.44
CA ALA A 96 17.83 13.49 8.03
C ALA A 96 17.20 12.41 7.12
N ALA A 97 17.26 11.14 7.51
CA ALA A 97 16.65 10.05 6.76
C ALA A 97 15.11 10.15 6.70
N LEU A 98 14.47 10.57 7.80
CA LEU A 98 13.02 10.81 7.83
C LEU A 98 12.61 11.97 6.92
N GLU A 99 13.40 13.04 6.90
CA GLU A 99 13.16 14.19 6.03
C GLU A 99 13.28 13.80 4.54
N GLN A 100 14.36 13.10 4.16
CA GLN A 100 14.53 12.58 2.80
C GLN A 100 13.39 11.63 2.38
N ARG A 101 12.95 10.76 3.30
CA ARG A 101 11.81 9.87 3.05
C ARG A 101 10.53 10.69 2.82
N LYS A 102 10.27 11.70 3.64
CA LYS A 102 9.09 12.56 3.52
C LYS A 102 9.10 13.34 2.21
N GLU A 103 10.25 13.86 1.80
CA GLU A 103 10.40 14.57 0.53
C GLU A 103 10.09 13.66 -0.67
N LYS A 104 10.68 12.46 -0.71
CA LYS A 104 10.40 11.47 -1.77
C LYS A 104 8.93 11.06 -1.80
N LEU A 105 8.31 10.83 -0.64
CA LEU A 105 6.89 10.49 -0.56
C LEU A 105 6.00 11.64 -1.07
N ASN A 106 6.33 12.89 -0.74
CA ASN A 106 5.60 14.06 -1.24
C ASN A 106 5.73 14.22 -2.75
N GLN A 107 6.90 13.91 -3.33
CA GLN A 107 7.09 13.91 -4.78
C GLN A 107 6.19 12.86 -5.45
N ILE A 108 6.18 11.62 -4.93
CA ILE A 108 5.34 10.53 -5.44
C ILE A 108 3.85 10.87 -5.27
N GLN A 109 3.44 11.44 -4.14
CA GLN A 109 2.05 11.77 -3.86
C GLN A 109 1.45 12.71 -4.92
N LYS A 110 2.24 13.66 -5.44
CA LYS A 110 1.80 14.60 -6.48
C LYS A 110 1.50 13.90 -7.81
N SER A 111 2.31 12.91 -8.21
CA SER A 111 2.17 12.21 -9.50
C SER A 111 1.30 10.97 -9.44
N LEU A 112 1.10 10.36 -8.26
CA LEU A 112 0.41 9.09 -8.09
C LEU A 112 -1.00 9.07 -8.69
N LYS A 113 -1.79 10.13 -8.46
CA LYS A 113 -3.15 10.23 -9.01
C LYS A 113 -3.15 10.24 -10.54
N GLY A 114 -2.20 10.96 -11.14
CA GLY A 114 -2.05 11.02 -12.59
C GLY A 114 -1.62 9.67 -13.19
N TRP A 115 -0.65 9.00 -12.55
CA TRP A 115 -0.22 7.65 -12.97
C TRP A 115 -1.36 6.64 -12.87
N MET A 116 -2.15 6.68 -11.80
CA MET A 116 -3.27 5.76 -11.63
C MET A 116 -4.35 5.97 -12.69
N GLN A 117 -4.69 7.23 -13.01
CA GLN A 117 -5.62 7.56 -14.10
C GLN A 117 -5.08 7.12 -15.47
N PHE A 118 -3.79 7.32 -15.72
CA PHE A 118 -3.13 6.88 -16.95
C PHE A 118 -3.20 5.36 -17.11
N ILE A 119 -2.82 4.61 -16.07
CA ILE A 119 -2.85 3.13 -16.09
C ILE A 119 -4.28 2.63 -16.27
N GLN A 120 -5.26 3.19 -15.56
CA GLN A 120 -6.67 2.80 -15.70
C GLN A 120 -7.18 3.05 -17.14
N ARG A 121 -6.81 4.18 -17.73
CA ARG A 121 -7.17 4.50 -19.12
C ARG A 121 -6.54 3.52 -20.10
N GLU A 122 -5.23 3.28 -20.00
CA GLU A 122 -4.54 2.34 -20.88
C GLU A 122 -5.09 0.92 -20.73
N GLN A 123 -5.30 0.46 -19.51
CA GLN A 123 -5.89 -0.86 -19.23
C GLN A 123 -7.28 -0.99 -19.88
N ALA A 124 -8.14 0.02 -19.76
CA ALA A 124 -9.45 0.01 -20.39
C ALA A 124 -9.36 -0.03 -21.93
N ILE A 125 -8.39 0.66 -22.53
CA ILE A 125 -8.14 0.60 -23.98
C ILE A 125 -7.73 -0.81 -24.39
N TYR A 126 -6.74 -1.41 -23.72
CA TYR A 126 -6.30 -2.78 -24.02
C TYR A 126 -7.41 -3.81 -23.80
N GLU A 127 -8.25 -3.64 -22.78
CA GLU A 127 -9.39 -4.54 -22.55
C GLU A 127 -10.39 -4.50 -23.71
N VAL A 128 -10.66 -3.31 -24.27
CA VAL A 128 -11.52 -3.16 -25.44
C VAL A 128 -10.85 -3.73 -26.69
N LEU A 129 -9.57 -3.45 -26.93
CA LEU A 129 -8.83 -3.97 -28.07
C LEU A 129 -8.74 -5.50 -28.06
N ASN A 130 -8.62 -6.11 -26.88
CA ASN A 130 -8.61 -7.57 -26.72
C ASN A 130 -9.95 -8.24 -27.11
N ARG A 131 -11.05 -7.48 -27.18
CA ARG A 131 -12.35 -7.98 -27.67
C ARG A 131 -12.49 -7.88 -29.20
N PHE A 132 -11.57 -7.18 -29.87
CA PHE A 132 -11.62 -7.01 -31.33
C PHE A 132 -11.02 -8.24 -32.00
N ARG A 133 -11.50 -8.51 -33.22
CA ARG A 133 -10.95 -9.57 -34.05
C ARG A 133 -9.77 -9.01 -34.83
N ASP A 134 -8.65 -9.72 -34.80
CA ASP A 134 -7.49 -9.42 -35.63
C ASP A 134 -7.67 -10.01 -37.04
N ASP A 135 -7.54 -9.16 -38.06
CA ASP A 135 -7.46 -9.57 -39.46
C ASP A 135 -6.01 -9.43 -39.95
N GLN A 136 -5.30 -10.56 -39.95
CA GLN A 136 -3.88 -10.63 -40.31
C GLN A 136 -3.60 -10.26 -41.77
N TYR A 137 -4.59 -10.40 -42.66
CA TYR A 137 -4.42 -10.10 -44.09
C TYR A 137 -4.50 -8.60 -44.37
N ALA A 138 -5.45 -7.92 -43.71
CA ALA A 138 -5.66 -6.48 -43.84
C ALA A 138 -4.86 -5.65 -42.82
N GLN A 139 -4.14 -6.31 -41.90
CA GLN A 139 -3.43 -5.70 -40.77
C GLN A 139 -4.32 -4.71 -40.00
N CYS A 140 -5.58 -5.09 -39.78
CA CYS A 140 -6.57 -4.23 -39.14
C CYS A 140 -7.34 -4.97 -38.04
N LEU A 141 -7.77 -4.21 -37.04
CA LEU A 141 -8.62 -4.71 -35.97
C LEU A 141 -10.09 -4.43 -36.32
N ILE A 142 -10.91 -5.46 -36.29
CA ILE A 142 -12.34 -5.38 -36.58
C ILE A 142 -13.11 -5.52 -35.26
N GLY A 143 -13.78 -4.45 -34.86
CA GLY A 143 -14.67 -4.41 -33.70
C GLY A 143 -16.12 -4.22 -34.12
N GLU A 144 -17.03 -4.93 -33.45
CA GLU A 144 -18.48 -4.72 -33.57
C GLU A 144 -19.01 -4.12 -32.26
N GLY A 145 -19.93 -3.16 -32.37
CA GLY A 145 -20.49 -2.48 -31.20
C GLY A 145 -21.85 -1.85 -31.48
N TRP A 146 -22.62 -1.65 -30.41
CA TRP A 146 -23.90 -0.98 -30.48
C TRP A 146 -23.73 0.53 -30.32
N LEU A 147 -24.35 1.30 -31.21
CA LEU A 147 -24.33 2.77 -31.16
C LEU A 147 -25.74 3.32 -31.35
N PRO A 148 -26.16 4.32 -30.54
CA PRO A 148 -27.41 5.04 -30.79
C PRO A 148 -27.37 5.74 -32.16
N VAL A 149 -28.45 5.61 -32.93
CA VAL A 149 -28.55 6.18 -34.30
C VAL A 149 -28.29 7.69 -34.31
N CYS A 150 -28.73 8.41 -33.26
CA CYS A 150 -28.50 9.85 -33.11
C CYS A 150 -27.02 10.23 -32.99
N SER A 151 -26.16 9.32 -32.52
CA SER A 151 -24.75 9.58 -32.27
C SER A 151 -23.85 9.16 -33.43
N VAL A 152 -24.40 8.49 -34.45
CA VAL A 152 -23.65 8.04 -35.64
C VAL A 152 -22.93 9.20 -36.33
N PRO A 153 -23.57 10.35 -36.64
CA PRO A 153 -22.88 11.44 -37.33
C PRO A 153 -21.72 12.04 -36.51
N LEU A 154 -21.89 12.11 -35.19
CA LEU A 154 -20.87 12.62 -34.28
C LEU A 154 -19.65 11.69 -34.26
N VAL A 155 -19.86 10.39 -34.12
CA VAL A 155 -18.77 9.41 -34.10
C VAL A 155 -18.06 9.37 -35.44
N GLN A 156 -18.79 9.36 -36.56
CA GLN A 156 -18.20 9.37 -37.90
C GLN A 156 -17.32 10.61 -38.13
N LYS A 157 -17.77 11.79 -37.68
CA LYS A 157 -16.96 13.01 -37.71
C LYS A 157 -15.67 12.84 -36.90
N ARG A 158 -15.76 12.35 -35.66
CA ARG A 158 -14.57 12.14 -34.81
C ARG A 158 -13.60 11.12 -35.40
N LEU A 159 -14.09 10.04 -36.01
CA LEU A 159 -13.23 9.06 -36.68
C LEU A 159 -12.52 9.66 -37.90
N SER A 160 -13.21 10.52 -38.67
CA SER A 160 -12.56 11.23 -39.79
C SER A 160 -11.47 12.21 -39.32
N GLU A 161 -11.72 12.97 -38.24
CA GLU A 161 -10.71 13.85 -37.63
C GLU A 161 -9.49 13.05 -37.12
N LEU A 162 -9.73 11.90 -36.48
CA LEU A 162 -8.66 11.02 -36.00
C LEU A 162 -7.87 10.40 -37.14
N SER A 163 -8.54 9.98 -38.21
CA SER A 163 -7.90 9.42 -39.40
C SER A 163 -7.00 10.44 -40.10
N GLN A 164 -7.35 11.73 -40.08
CA GLN A 164 -6.53 12.80 -40.65
C GLN A 164 -5.30 13.12 -39.79
N ASN A 165 -5.44 13.04 -38.47
CA ASN A 165 -4.35 13.30 -37.54
C ASN A 165 -3.41 12.09 -37.37
N SER A 166 -3.87 10.89 -37.72
CA SER A 166 -3.07 9.67 -37.65
C SER A 166 -2.12 9.56 -38.85
N SER A 167 -0.85 9.20 -38.60
CA SER A 167 0.14 8.93 -39.65
C SER A 167 -0.09 7.59 -40.39
N SER A 168 -1.22 6.93 -40.18
CA SER A 168 -1.55 5.63 -40.77
C SER A 168 -2.01 5.80 -42.22
N GLN A 169 -1.56 4.91 -43.11
CA GLN A 169 -2.02 4.83 -44.49
C GLN A 169 -3.43 4.25 -44.61
N LEU A 170 -3.84 3.45 -43.62
CA LEU A 170 -5.18 2.88 -43.52
C LEU A 170 -6.06 3.80 -42.69
N GLY A 171 -7.11 4.35 -43.32
CA GLY A 171 -8.10 5.18 -42.65
C GLY A 171 -9.03 4.37 -41.75
N ILE A 172 -9.56 5.01 -40.72
CA ILE A 172 -10.53 4.38 -39.81
C ILE A 172 -11.92 4.38 -40.49
N VAL A 173 -12.46 3.20 -40.78
CA VAL A 173 -13.75 3.04 -41.46
C VAL A 173 -14.80 2.52 -40.49
N MET A 174 -15.98 3.15 -40.49
CA MET A 174 -17.17 2.69 -39.79
C MET A 174 -18.19 2.16 -40.81
N ASN A 175 -18.73 0.97 -40.58
CA ASN A 175 -19.80 0.40 -41.39
C ASN A 175 -21.05 0.13 -40.53
N ILE A 176 -22.24 0.42 -41.07
CA ILE A 176 -23.51 0.19 -40.37
C ILE A 176 -24.04 -1.19 -40.77
N LEU A 177 -24.01 -2.12 -39.82
CA LEU A 177 -24.51 -3.48 -40.02
C LEU A 177 -26.01 -3.58 -39.67
N ARG A 178 -26.78 -4.27 -40.52
CA ARG A 178 -28.18 -4.62 -40.24
C ARG A 178 -28.24 -6.07 -39.75
N ILE A 179 -28.53 -6.26 -38.47
CA ILE A 179 -28.56 -7.59 -37.84
C ILE A 179 -29.91 -7.86 -37.16
N LYS A 180 -30.27 -9.14 -37.04
CA LYS A 180 -31.50 -9.60 -36.36
C LYS A 180 -31.35 -9.79 -34.84
N LYS A 181 -30.19 -9.47 -34.27
CA LYS A 181 -29.95 -9.57 -32.82
C LYS A 181 -30.70 -8.47 -32.09
N ASN A 182 -31.13 -8.74 -30.86
CA ASN A 182 -31.76 -7.75 -30.00
C ASN A 182 -30.73 -6.69 -29.59
N PRO A 183 -30.90 -5.41 -29.98
CA PRO A 183 -30.03 -4.34 -29.54
C PRO A 183 -30.27 -4.02 -28.05
N PRO A 184 -29.25 -3.46 -27.36
CA PRO A 184 -29.42 -2.98 -26.00
C PRO A 184 -30.35 -1.77 -25.94
N SER A 185 -31.05 -1.63 -24.81
CA SER A 185 -31.88 -0.46 -24.51
C SER A 185 -31.01 0.70 -24.04
N PHE A 186 -31.19 1.88 -24.63
CA PHE A 186 -30.52 3.11 -24.22
C PHE A 186 -31.55 4.17 -23.88
N ILE A 187 -31.61 4.55 -22.60
CA ILE A 187 -32.50 5.59 -22.08
C ILE A 187 -31.64 6.80 -21.71
N ARG A 188 -31.93 7.96 -22.30
CA ARG A 188 -31.24 9.21 -21.95
C ARG A 188 -31.72 9.66 -20.56
N ARG A 189 -30.77 9.86 -19.65
CA ARG A 189 -31.02 10.34 -18.29
C ARG A 189 -30.59 11.80 -18.17
N THR A 190 -31.33 12.54 -17.35
CA THR A 190 -30.93 13.85 -16.84
C THR A 190 -30.64 13.72 -15.35
N LYS A 191 -29.99 14.72 -14.74
CA LYS A 191 -29.77 14.73 -13.28
C LYS A 191 -31.06 14.55 -12.47
N PHE A 192 -32.19 14.98 -13.02
CA PHE A 192 -33.51 14.85 -12.38
C PHE A 192 -34.09 13.43 -12.48
N SER A 193 -33.91 12.77 -13.63
CA SER A 193 -34.52 11.46 -13.90
C SER A 193 -33.61 10.28 -13.56
N GLU A 194 -32.38 10.52 -13.13
CA GLU A 194 -31.36 9.48 -12.90
C GLU A 194 -31.73 8.55 -11.74
N THR A 195 -32.09 9.11 -10.60
CA THR A 195 -32.44 8.34 -9.39
C THR A 195 -33.66 7.44 -9.62
N ILE A 196 -34.70 7.97 -10.25
CA ILE A 196 -35.92 7.21 -10.55
C ILE A 196 -35.65 6.13 -11.60
N GLN A 197 -34.79 6.41 -12.58
CA GLN A 197 -34.38 5.37 -13.53
C GLN A 197 -33.59 4.26 -12.85
N GLU A 198 -32.71 4.56 -11.89
CA GLU A 198 -31.98 3.55 -11.12
C GLU A 198 -32.91 2.66 -10.30
N VAL A 199 -33.93 3.26 -9.66
CA VAL A 199 -34.96 2.50 -8.93
C VAL A 199 -35.70 1.56 -9.89
N VAL A 200 -36.12 2.04 -11.06
CA VAL A 200 -36.79 1.21 -12.06
C VAL A 200 -35.88 0.10 -12.59
N ASP A 201 -34.63 0.42 -12.92
CA ASP A 201 -33.66 -0.55 -13.45
C ASP A 201 -33.32 -1.64 -12.44
N SER A 202 -33.45 -1.38 -11.14
CA SER A 202 -33.26 -2.40 -10.08
C SER A 202 -34.26 -3.55 -10.16
N TYR A 203 -35.46 -3.30 -10.69
CA TYR A 203 -36.48 -4.33 -10.94
C TYR A 203 -36.27 -5.03 -12.29
N GLY A 204 -35.63 -4.35 -13.24
CA GLY A 204 -35.31 -4.91 -14.55
C GLY A 204 -35.11 -3.84 -15.60
N VAL A 205 -34.28 -4.15 -16.60
CA VAL A 205 -34.06 -3.26 -17.75
C VAL A 205 -35.13 -3.51 -18.80
N ALA A 206 -35.79 -2.45 -19.25
CA ALA A 206 -36.82 -2.52 -20.28
C ALA A 206 -36.28 -3.10 -21.60
N ASN A 207 -37.10 -3.86 -22.33
CA ASN A 207 -36.72 -4.41 -23.62
C ASN A 207 -36.57 -3.31 -24.68
N TYR A 208 -35.93 -3.65 -25.79
CA TYR A 208 -35.70 -2.69 -26.87
C TYR A 208 -37.03 -2.16 -27.42
N ARG A 209 -37.18 -0.82 -27.41
CA ARG A 209 -38.40 -0.09 -27.81
C ARG A 209 -39.63 -0.35 -26.95
N GLU A 210 -39.44 -0.90 -25.75
CA GLU A 210 -40.49 -0.94 -24.72
C GLU A 210 -40.68 0.46 -24.10
N VAL A 211 -41.90 0.74 -23.63
CA VAL A 211 -42.21 2.01 -22.95
C VAL A 211 -41.50 2.03 -21.61
N ASN A 212 -40.72 3.08 -21.35
CA ASN A 212 -40.00 3.22 -20.09
C ASN A 212 -40.95 3.61 -18.94
N PRO A 213 -41.13 2.76 -17.91
CA PRO A 213 -42.03 3.05 -16.80
C PRO A 213 -41.50 4.19 -15.90
N ALA A 214 -40.19 4.51 -15.95
CA ALA A 214 -39.61 5.60 -15.16
C ALA A 214 -40.25 6.96 -15.45
N LEU A 215 -40.78 7.16 -16.66
CA LEU A 215 -41.50 8.39 -17.01
C LEU A 215 -42.79 8.56 -16.19
N LEU A 216 -43.51 7.46 -15.94
CA LEU A 216 -44.71 7.49 -15.12
C LEU A 216 -44.33 7.61 -13.64
N SER A 217 -43.32 6.84 -13.21
CA SER A 217 -42.81 6.87 -11.84
C SER A 217 -42.33 8.26 -11.42
N LEU A 218 -41.86 9.10 -12.35
CA LEU A 218 -41.51 10.50 -12.09
C LEU A 218 -42.65 11.35 -11.52
N PHE A 219 -43.91 10.98 -11.79
CA PHE A 219 -45.07 11.71 -11.29
C PHE A 219 -45.81 10.95 -10.20
N THR A 220 -45.72 9.62 -10.19
CA THR A 220 -46.48 8.77 -9.27
C THR A 220 -45.68 8.33 -8.04
N PHE A 221 -44.35 8.43 -8.09
CA PHE A 221 -43.45 8.06 -6.99
C PHE A 221 -42.64 9.30 -6.56
N PRO A 222 -42.76 9.75 -5.29
CA PRO A 222 -42.13 10.97 -4.79
C PRO A 222 -40.61 10.86 -4.59
#